data_AF-A0A662G0R4-F1
#
_entry.id   AF-A0A662G0R4-F1
#
_cell.length_a   1.000
_cell.length_b   1.000
_cell.length_c   1.000
_cell.angle_alpha   90.00
_cell.angle_beta   90.00
_cell.angle_gamma   90.00
#
_symmetry.space_group_name_H-M   'P 1'
#
loop_
_entity.id
_entity.type
_entity.pdbx_description
1 polymer ?
#
loop_
_entity_poly.entity_id
_entity_poly.type
_entity_poly.pdbx_seq_one_letter_code
_entity_poly.pdbx_strand_id
1 'polypeptide(L)'
;FLTIPKALELLEDMDRRVGEESIVDDNTLVVGLARVGTPNEYIAAGSLSELKDIEFGPPPYSLIIPGVLHPIEEEALTTLFDCKLEVIEDWRERVKSVLKNT
;
A
#
# COMPACT_ATOMS: atom_id res chain seq x y z
N PHE A 1 7.08 7.54 -17.12
CA PHE A 1 6.14 7.71 -15.99
C PHE A 1 6.68 6.89 -14.82
N LEU A 2 6.46 7.29 -13.57
CA LEU A 2 6.88 6.50 -12.41
C LEU A 2 5.83 5.40 -12.16
N THR A 3 6.17 4.14 -12.38
CA THR A 3 5.28 2.99 -12.14
C THR A 3 5.13 2.72 -10.64
N ILE A 4 4.07 2.02 -10.23
CA ILE A 4 3.82 1.67 -8.83
C ILE A 4 4.96 0.80 -8.26
N PRO A 5 5.38 -0.32 -8.89
CA PRO A 5 6.52 -1.10 -8.40
C PRO A 5 7.78 -0.26 -8.24
N LYS A 6 8.06 0.64 -9.20
CA LYS A 6 9.24 1.51 -9.11
C LYS A 6 9.13 2.55 -8.00
N ALA A 7 7.93 3.08 -7.74
CA ALA A 7 7.70 3.99 -6.63
C ALA A 7 7.92 3.29 -5.28
N LEU A 8 7.47 2.04 -5.14
CA LEU A 8 7.67 1.24 -3.93
C LEU A 8 9.15 0.96 -3.67
N GLU A 9 9.90 0.53 -4.69
CA GLU A 9 11.36 0.36 -4.59
C GLU A 9 12.06 1.63 -4.09
N LEU A 10 11.67 2.79 -4.64
CA LEU A 10 12.25 4.08 -4.26
C LEU A 10 11.89 4.46 -2.82
N LEU A 11 10.66 4.20 -2.37
CA LEU A 11 10.24 4.47 -1.00
C LEU A 11 11.00 3.62 0.00
N GLU A 12 11.18 2.32 -0.26
CA GLU A 12 12.00 1.45 0.59
C GLU A 12 13.48 1.86 0.60
N ASP A 13 14.03 2.22 -0.57
CA ASP A 13 15.38 2.75 -0.67
C ASP A 13 15.57 4.03 0.17
N MET A 14 14.56 4.90 0.19
CA MET A 14 14.57 6.12 0.98
C MET A 14 14.42 5.83 2.48
N ASP A 15 13.49 4.95 2.85
CA ASP A 15 13.25 4.54 4.23
C ASP A 15 14.54 3.95 4.86
N ARG A 16 15.23 3.06 4.13
CA ARG A 16 16.54 2.50 4.53
C ARG A 16 17.64 3.54 4.74
N ARG A 17 17.55 4.71 4.09
CA ARG A 17 18.58 5.77 4.19
C ARG A 17 18.27 6.80 5.27
N VAL A 18 17.00 6.96 5.62
CA VAL A 18 16.53 8.02 6.53
C VAL A 18 16.26 7.50 7.94
N GLY A 19 15.70 6.30 8.09
CA GLY A 19 15.21 5.78 9.37
C GLY A 19 16.20 4.90 10.12
N GLU A 20 16.21 5.02 11.46
CA GLU A 20 16.77 3.99 12.34
C GLU A 20 15.83 2.77 12.45
N GLU A 21 14.52 2.99 12.30
CA GLU A 21 13.47 1.98 12.24
C GLU A 21 12.72 2.08 10.90
N SER A 22 12.56 0.94 10.22
CA SER A 22 11.90 0.89 8.91
C SER A 22 10.38 0.91 9.06
N ILE A 23 9.71 1.80 8.33
CA ILE A 23 8.24 1.93 8.29
C ILE A 23 7.68 1.40 6.97
N VAL A 24 8.46 1.53 5.89
CA VAL A 24 8.10 1.07 4.54
C VAL A 24 8.93 -0.16 4.20
N ASP A 25 8.32 -1.32 4.33
CA ASP A 25 8.92 -2.62 4.02
C ASP A 25 7.90 -3.54 3.31
N ASP A 26 8.30 -4.77 3.05
CA ASP A 26 7.51 -5.76 2.31
C ASP A 26 6.13 -6.07 2.93
N ASN A 27 5.91 -5.75 4.22
CA ASN A 27 4.65 -5.97 4.94
C ASN A 27 3.79 -4.70 5.05
N THR A 28 4.26 -3.56 4.55
CA THR A 28 3.47 -2.32 4.53
C THR A 28 2.21 -2.52 3.69
N LEU A 29 1.04 -2.15 4.23
CA LEU A 29 -0.20 -2.13 3.45
C LEU A 29 -0.14 -1.00 2.42
N VAL A 30 -0.45 -1.32 1.17
CA VAL A 30 -0.38 -0.38 0.06
C VAL A 30 -1.62 -0.55 -0.82
N VAL A 31 -2.13 0.57 -1.34
CA VAL A 31 -3.16 0.59 -2.39
C VAL A 31 -2.57 1.23 -3.64
N GLY A 32 -2.51 0.46 -4.72
CA GLY A 32 -2.07 0.89 -6.04
C GLY A 32 -3.27 1.14 -6.94
N LEU A 33 -3.28 2.27 -7.64
CA LEU A 33 -4.36 2.65 -8.54
C LEU A 33 -3.81 3.04 -9.91
N ALA A 34 -4.48 2.61 -10.97
CA ALA A 34 -4.16 2.95 -12.35
C ALA A 34 -5.42 3.35 -13.12
N ARG A 35 -5.33 4.48 -13.84
CA ARG A 35 -6.39 4.98 -14.75
C ARG A 35 -7.76 5.11 -14.08
N VAL A 36 -7.78 5.55 -12.82
CA VAL A 36 -9.01 5.76 -12.01
C VAL A 36 -10.02 6.59 -12.79
N GLY A 37 -11.28 6.15 -12.81
CA GLY A 37 -12.36 6.83 -13.53
C GLY A 37 -12.42 6.55 -15.03
N THR A 38 -11.62 5.60 -15.53
CA THR A 38 -11.73 5.10 -16.91
C THR A 38 -12.35 3.70 -16.94
N PRO A 39 -12.90 3.23 -18.08
CA PRO A 39 -13.45 1.87 -18.19
C PRO A 39 -12.43 0.75 -17.96
N ASN A 40 -11.14 1.06 -18.10
CA ASN A 40 -10.03 0.13 -17.87
C ASN A 40 -9.29 0.47 -16.57
N GLU A 41 -9.95 1.05 -15.58
CA GLU A 41 -9.35 1.29 -14.27
C GLU A 41 -8.86 -0.01 -13.64
N TYR A 42 -7.80 0.09 -12.83
CA TYR A 42 -7.25 -1.05 -12.13
C TYR A 42 -6.77 -0.62 -10.76
N ILE A 43 -7.28 -1.28 -9.71
CA ILE A 43 -6.98 -1.00 -8.32
C ILE A 43 -6.60 -2.32 -7.66
N ALA A 44 -5.51 -2.30 -6.90
CA ALA A 44 -5.08 -3.44 -6.10
C ALA A 44 -4.68 -2.95 -4.70
N ALA A 45 -4.99 -3.74 -3.68
CA ALA A 45 -4.63 -3.50 -2.30
C ALA A 45 -4.01 -4.76 -1.70
N GLY A 46 -2.93 -4.61 -0.95
CA GLY A 46 -2.18 -5.73 -0.42
C GLY A 46 -0.87 -5.28 0.22
N SER A 47 0.00 -6.24 0.50
CA SER A 47 1.32 -5.91 1.02
C SER A 47 2.17 -5.23 -0.06
N LEU A 48 3.17 -4.48 0.36
CA LEU A 48 4.12 -3.84 -0.54
C LEU A 48 4.82 -4.86 -1.44
N SER A 49 5.17 -6.03 -0.89
CA SER A 49 5.74 -7.14 -1.65
C SER A 49 4.79 -7.65 -2.74
N GLU A 50 3.51 -7.84 -2.40
CA GLU A 50 2.49 -8.25 -3.37
C GLU A 50 2.33 -7.21 -4.48
N LEU A 51 2.32 -5.91 -4.15
CA LEU A 51 2.10 -4.85 -5.13
C LEU A 51 3.29 -4.61 -6.07
N LYS A 52 4.50 -5.00 -5.69
CA LYS A 52 5.66 -4.95 -6.61
C LYS A 52 5.52 -5.92 -7.77
N ASP A 53 4.84 -7.04 -7.57
CA ASP A 53 4.70 -8.11 -8.56
C ASP A 53 3.50 -7.92 -9.51
N ILE A 54 2.72 -6.85 -9.32
CA ILE A 54 1.51 -6.58 -10.10
C ILE A 54 1.81 -5.71 -11.33
N GLU A 55 1.31 -6.15 -12.50
CA GLU A 55 1.28 -5.33 -13.72
C GLU A 55 0.04 -4.43 -13.76
N PHE A 56 0.19 -3.18 -13.31
CA PHE A 56 -0.90 -2.20 -13.29
C PHE A 56 -1.36 -1.69 -14.67
N GLY A 57 -0.70 -2.08 -15.76
CA GLY A 57 -0.95 -1.56 -17.11
C GLY A 57 -0.45 -0.12 -17.29
N PRO A 58 -0.99 0.68 -18.24
CA PRO A 58 -0.51 2.02 -18.54
C PRO A 58 -0.93 3.11 -17.51
N PRO A 59 -0.24 4.27 -17.48
CA PRO A 59 -0.53 5.41 -16.59
C PRO A 59 -1.87 6.11 -16.92
N PRO A 60 -2.36 7.04 -16.06
CA PRO A 60 -1.75 7.55 -14.83
C PRO A 60 -1.87 6.59 -13.64
N TYR A 61 -0.96 6.74 -12.68
CA TYR A 61 -0.93 5.94 -11.45
C TYR A 61 -1.15 6.81 -10.21
N SER A 62 -1.64 6.19 -9.14
CA SER A 62 -1.64 6.73 -7.78
C SER A 62 -1.26 5.63 -6.81
N LEU A 63 -0.61 6.01 -5.71
CA LEU A 63 -0.13 5.10 -4.68
C LEU A 63 -0.54 5.65 -3.33
N ILE A 64 -1.11 4.80 -2.47
CA ILE A 64 -1.58 5.19 -1.14
C ILE A 64 -0.98 4.21 -0.13
N ILE A 65 -0.35 4.76 0.92
CA ILE A 65 -0.03 4.03 2.15
C ILE A 65 -1.00 4.56 3.21
N PRO A 66 -2.02 3.79 3.61
CA PRO A 66 -3.04 4.27 4.53
C PRO A 66 -2.49 4.40 5.95
N GLY A 67 -3.11 5.27 6.76
CA GLY A 67 -2.87 5.33 8.20
C GLY A 67 -3.69 4.28 8.95
N VAL A 68 -4.29 4.68 10.08
CA VAL A 68 -5.27 3.85 10.79
C VAL A 68 -6.56 3.80 9.98
N LEU A 69 -6.98 2.60 9.60
CA LEU A 69 -8.22 2.38 8.85
C LEU A 69 -9.42 2.29 9.80
N HIS A 70 -10.55 2.86 9.38
CA HIS A 70 -11.86 2.60 9.99
C HIS A 70 -12.35 1.19 9.58
N PRO A 71 -13.14 0.47 10.41
CA PRO A 71 -13.61 -0.87 10.06
C PRO A 71 -14.30 -1.00 8.69
N ILE A 72 -15.00 0.06 8.26
CA ILE A 72 -15.63 0.10 6.93
C ILE A 72 -14.62 0.18 5.78
N GLU A 73 -13.46 0.79 6.01
CA GLU A 73 -12.38 0.86 5.02
C GLU A 73 -11.66 -0.49 4.94
N GLU A 74 -11.46 -1.17 6.08
CA GLU A 74 -10.95 -2.55 6.12
C GLU A 74 -11.88 -3.50 5.34
N GLU A 75 -13.19 -3.41 5.57
CA GLU A 75 -14.20 -4.19 4.84
C GLU A 75 -14.19 -3.88 3.33
N ALA A 76 -14.03 -2.61 2.95
CA ALA A 76 -13.94 -2.22 1.56
C ALA A 76 -12.69 -2.82 0.88
N LEU A 77 -11.52 -2.78 1.52
CA LEU A 77 -10.29 -3.34 0.97
C LEU A 77 -10.37 -4.86 0.78
N THR A 78 -10.94 -5.57 1.76
CA THR A 78 -11.10 -7.03 1.69
C THR A 78 -12.15 -7.45 0.67
N THR A 79 -13.29 -6.75 0.61
CA THR A 79 -14.44 -7.16 -0.22
C THR A 79 -14.33 -6.72 -1.67
N LEU A 80 -13.76 -5.54 -1.93
CA LEU A 80 -13.71 -4.96 -3.27
C LEU A 80 -12.41 -5.27 -4.01
N PHE A 81 -11.31 -5.50 -3.28
CA PHE A 81 -9.97 -5.63 -3.84
C PHE A 81 -9.23 -6.90 -3.38
N ASP A 82 -9.94 -7.86 -2.77
CA ASP A 82 -9.41 -9.15 -2.30
C ASP A 82 -8.16 -9.02 -1.40
N CYS A 83 -8.02 -7.89 -0.69
CA CYS A 83 -6.91 -7.69 0.24
C CYS A 83 -7.03 -8.69 1.40
N LYS A 84 -5.92 -9.36 1.74
CA LYS A 84 -5.92 -10.34 2.83
C LYS A 84 -6.10 -9.63 4.17
N LEU A 85 -7.02 -10.14 4.99
CA LEU A 85 -7.29 -9.59 6.32
C LEU A 85 -6.02 -9.55 7.21
N GLU A 86 -5.18 -10.57 7.10
CA GLU A 86 -3.89 -10.65 7.82
C GLU A 86 -3.00 -9.42 7.55
N VAL A 87 -2.88 -8.98 6.29
CA VAL A 87 -2.10 -7.80 5.91
C VAL A 87 -2.65 -6.53 6.57
N ILE A 88 -3.98 -6.41 6.64
CA ILE A 88 -4.66 -5.26 7.25
C ILE A 88 -4.48 -5.27 8.77
N GLU A 89 -4.62 -6.43 9.41
CA GLU A 89 -4.44 -6.58 10.86
C GLU A 89 -3.00 -6.27 11.29
N ASP A 90 -2.01 -6.80 10.57
CA ASP A 90 -0.60 -6.53 10.80
C ASP A 90 -0.27 -5.04 10.65
N TRP A 91 -0.79 -4.42 9.57
CA TRP A 91 -0.61 -2.99 9.35
C TRP A 91 -1.24 -2.14 10.45
N ARG A 92 -2.46 -2.50 10.88
CA ARG A 92 -3.18 -1.80 11.94
C ARG A 92 -2.39 -1.77 13.25
N GLU A 93 -1.85 -2.90 13.67
CA GLU A 93 -1.06 -2.97 14.91
C GLU A 93 0.26 -2.19 14.78
N ARG A 94 0.89 -2.25 13.61
CA ARG A 94 2.10 -1.47 13.32
C ARG A 94 1.85 0.05 13.38
N VAL A 95 0.82 0.55 12.70
CA VAL A 95 0.51 2.00 12.71
C VAL A 95 0.15 2.49 14.11
N LYS A 96 -0.62 1.70 14.89
CA LYS A 96 -0.91 2.03 16.30
C LYS A 96 0.38 2.11 17.14
N SER A 97 1.36 1.25 16.89
CA SER A 97 2.65 1.28 17.59
C SER A 97 3.42 2.57 17.29
N VAL A 98 3.50 2.96 16.02
CA VAL A 98 4.17 4.20 15.59
C VAL A 98 3.51 5.44 16.21
N LEU A 99 2.17 5.50 16.21
CA LEU A 99 1.42 6.63 16.77
C LEU A 99 1.51 6.75 18.30
N LYS A 100 1.66 5.63 19.03
CA LYS A 100 1.86 5.67 20.49
C LYS A 100 3.23 6.23 20.89
N ASN A 101 4.20 6.23 19.97
CA ASN A 101 5.56 6.69 20.20
C ASN A 101 5.79 8.15 19.74
N THR A 102 4.75 8.85 19.27
CA THR A 102 4.79 10.27 18.84
C THR A 102 4.07 11.15 19.86
#